data_AF-W2WKP1-F1
#
_entry.id   AF-W2WKP1-F1
#
_cell.length_a   1.000
_cell.length_b   1.000
_cell.length_c   1.000
_cell.angle_alpha   90.00
_cell.angle_beta   90.00
_cell.angle_gamma   90.00
#
_symmetry.space_group_name_H-M   'P 1'
#
loop_
_entity.id
_entity.type
_entity.pdbx_description
1 polymer ?
#
loop_
_entity_poly.entity_id
_entity_poly.type
_entity_poly.pdbx_seq_one_letter_code
_entity_poly.pdbx_strand_id
1 'polypeptide(L)'
;MASPQLITEMETKYPNLSVLRYRALAPLQIKLRDEKTTPTEFKFYADRLMRILAEEGLAACANKTETVVTPTGDSFTGLVPAEKVCAVSIIRAGDSLLQSIIECDPTVSVGKILIQRDEKSEDKHPIMYYSKLPPNIKELDNVLLVDPMLATGGSVNMAIKTLIDAGVEQKKITFLNVISCPEGLASLFSAFPDVKVVTAGLDIGLNASKYILPGLGDYGDRYYNTV
;
A
#
# COMPACT_ATOMS: atom_id res chain seq x y z
N MET A 1 -5.30 -17.06 -0.05
CA MET A 1 -6.18 -16.04 0.53
C MET A 1 -6.74 -16.55 1.84
N ALA A 2 -6.79 -15.65 2.81
CA ALA A 2 -7.53 -15.81 4.05
C ALA A 2 -9.02 -16.10 3.76
N SER A 3 -9.68 -16.80 4.69
CA SER A 3 -11.13 -16.99 4.62
C SER A 3 -11.85 -15.65 4.84
N PRO A 4 -13.10 -15.49 4.34
CA PRO A 4 -13.90 -14.31 4.65
C PRO A 4 -14.03 -14.05 6.15
N GLN A 5 -14.10 -15.11 6.96
CA GLN A 5 -14.15 -15.03 8.42
C GLN A 5 -12.89 -14.36 8.99
N LEU A 6 -11.69 -14.81 8.58
CA LEU A 6 -10.43 -14.24 9.05
C LEU A 6 -10.29 -12.76 8.65
N ILE A 7 -10.76 -12.38 7.45
CA ILE A 7 -10.76 -10.98 7.02
C ILE A 7 -11.64 -10.14 7.96
N THR A 8 -12.87 -10.58 8.23
CA THR A 8 -13.79 -9.88 9.14
C THR A 8 -13.24 -9.80 10.57
N GLU A 9 -12.62 -10.86 11.07
CA GLU A 9 -11.96 -10.86 12.38
C GLU A 9 -10.84 -9.79 12.44
N MET A 10 -10.03 -9.69 11.40
CA MET A 10 -8.92 -8.73 11.33
C MET A 10 -9.41 -7.28 11.21
N GLU A 11 -10.44 -7.00 10.40
CA GLU A 11 -11.04 -5.67 10.31
C GLU A 11 -11.78 -5.28 11.61
N THR A 12 -12.38 -6.24 12.31
CA THR A 12 -12.98 -6.00 13.64
C THR A 12 -11.90 -5.66 14.66
N LYS A 13 -10.76 -6.35 14.60
CA LYS A 13 -9.62 -6.11 15.50
C LYS A 13 -8.91 -4.80 15.20
N TYR A 14 -8.82 -4.41 13.93
CA TYR A 14 -8.11 -3.21 13.47
C TYR A 14 -9.06 -2.32 12.65
N PRO A 15 -9.76 -1.37 13.27
CA PRO A 15 -10.74 -0.51 12.58
C PRO A 15 -10.15 0.33 11.42
N ASN A 16 -8.84 0.55 11.42
CA ASN A 16 -8.11 1.29 10.39
C ASN A 16 -7.63 0.39 9.23
N LEU A 17 -8.00 -0.90 9.21
CA LEU A 17 -7.73 -1.84 8.12
C LEU A 17 -8.92 -1.90 7.16
N SER A 18 -8.65 -1.76 5.87
CA SER A 18 -9.58 -2.03 4.78
C SER A 18 -9.03 -3.11 3.85
N VAL A 19 -9.74 -4.22 3.73
CA VAL A 19 -9.43 -5.27 2.74
C VAL A 19 -10.41 -5.12 1.56
N LEU A 20 -9.88 -4.81 0.38
CA LEU A 20 -10.69 -4.56 -0.80
C LEU A 20 -11.39 -5.84 -1.29
N ARG A 21 -12.68 -5.71 -1.66
CA ARG A 21 -13.55 -6.83 -2.06
C ARG A 21 -14.08 -6.70 -3.49
N TYR A 22 -13.29 -6.10 -4.39
CA TYR A 22 -13.70 -5.93 -5.78
C TYR A 22 -13.54 -7.21 -6.59
N ARG A 23 -14.57 -7.55 -7.37
CA ARG A 23 -14.56 -8.70 -8.28
C ARG A 23 -13.40 -8.64 -9.27
N ALA A 24 -13.01 -7.44 -9.69
CA ALA A 24 -11.90 -7.21 -10.60
C ALA A 24 -10.54 -7.66 -10.04
N LEU A 25 -10.36 -7.70 -8.71
CA LEU A 25 -9.10 -8.12 -8.09
C LEU A 25 -8.87 -9.64 -8.23
N ALA A 26 -9.92 -10.46 -8.16
CA ALA A 26 -9.80 -11.92 -8.18
C ALA A 26 -9.03 -12.48 -9.40
N PRO A 27 -9.38 -12.15 -10.66
CA PRO A 27 -8.62 -12.64 -11.82
C PRO A 27 -7.19 -12.10 -11.89
N LEU A 28 -6.95 -10.87 -11.41
CA LEU A 28 -5.62 -10.29 -11.36
C LEU A 28 -4.74 -11.02 -10.34
N GLN A 29 -5.29 -11.31 -9.16
CA GLN A 29 -4.59 -12.05 -8.12
C GLN A 29 -4.22 -13.47 -8.55
N ILE A 30 -5.04 -14.16 -9.34
CA ILE A 30 -4.66 -15.45 -9.91
C ILE A 30 -3.36 -15.31 -10.72
N LYS A 31 -3.29 -14.29 -11.60
CA LYS A 31 -2.10 -14.04 -12.43
C LYS A 31 -0.88 -13.63 -11.62
N LEU A 32 -1.07 -12.82 -10.57
CA LEU A 32 0.04 -12.48 -9.68
C LEU A 32 0.53 -13.65 -8.83
N ARG A 33 -0.28 -14.67 -8.60
CA ARG A 33 0.09 -15.80 -7.72
C ARG A 33 0.59 -17.02 -8.46
N ASP A 34 0.15 -17.22 -9.70
CA ASP A 34 0.60 -18.34 -10.52
C ASP A 34 2.09 -18.19 -10.86
N GLU A 35 2.87 -19.18 -10.46
CA GLU A 35 4.30 -19.31 -10.75
C GLU A 35 4.58 -19.36 -12.25
N LYS A 36 3.63 -19.85 -13.06
CA LYS A 36 3.77 -19.96 -14.52
C LYS A 36 3.56 -18.63 -15.25
N THR A 37 3.10 -17.58 -14.56
CA THR A 37 2.90 -16.27 -15.17
C THR A 37 4.26 -15.66 -15.52
N THR A 38 4.45 -15.35 -16.81
CA THR A 38 5.71 -14.76 -17.29
C THR A 38 5.95 -13.37 -16.71
N PRO A 39 7.19 -12.87 -16.64
CA PRO A 39 7.47 -11.52 -16.12
C PRO A 39 6.66 -10.42 -16.82
N THR A 40 6.52 -10.50 -18.15
CA THR A 40 5.72 -9.54 -18.94
C THR A 40 4.24 -9.58 -18.56
N GLU A 41 3.66 -10.78 -18.44
CA GLU A 41 2.27 -10.92 -17.98
C GLU A 41 2.11 -10.46 -16.54
N PHE A 42 3.04 -10.81 -15.65
CA PHE A 42 3.01 -10.43 -14.24
C PHE A 42 2.96 -8.90 -14.13
N LYS A 43 3.87 -8.21 -14.82
CA LYS A 43 3.88 -6.74 -14.86
C LYS A 43 2.56 -6.17 -15.38
N PHE A 44 2.03 -6.71 -16.48
CA PHE A 44 0.75 -6.27 -17.04
C PHE A 44 -0.42 -6.41 -16.05
N TYR A 45 -0.57 -7.57 -15.41
CA TYR A 45 -1.66 -7.78 -14.44
C TYR A 45 -1.42 -7.03 -13.12
N ALA A 46 -0.15 -6.82 -12.75
CA ALA A 46 0.22 -6.05 -11.58
C ALA A 46 -0.15 -4.58 -11.77
N ASP A 47 0.21 -3.98 -12.92
CA ASP A 47 -0.11 -2.59 -13.24
C ASP A 47 -1.63 -2.35 -13.23
N ARG A 48 -2.43 -3.33 -13.70
CA ARG A 48 -3.90 -3.29 -13.60
C ARG A 48 -4.41 -3.34 -12.16
N LEU A 49 -3.80 -4.13 -11.29
CA LEU A 49 -4.18 -4.21 -9.88
C LEU A 49 -3.76 -2.93 -9.14
N MET A 50 -2.56 -2.40 -9.44
CA MET A 50 -2.04 -1.17 -8.86
C MET A 50 -2.90 0.03 -9.22
N ARG A 51 -3.48 0.07 -10.42
CA ARG A 51 -4.47 1.10 -10.78
C ARG A 51 -5.67 1.13 -9.83
N ILE A 52 -6.22 -0.06 -9.50
CA ILE A 52 -7.35 -0.17 -8.58
C ILE A 52 -6.95 0.30 -7.18
N LEU A 53 -5.77 -0.12 -6.70
CA LEU A 53 -5.25 0.33 -5.41
C LEU A 53 -4.96 1.83 -5.36
N ALA A 54 -4.47 2.42 -6.46
CA ALA A 54 -4.18 3.83 -6.56
C ALA A 54 -5.47 4.67 -6.45
N GLU A 55 -6.52 4.30 -7.20
CA GLU A 55 -7.83 4.96 -7.11
C GLU A 55 -8.42 4.86 -5.69
N GLU A 56 -8.36 3.67 -5.07
CA GLU A 56 -8.82 3.49 -3.70
C GLU A 56 -7.99 4.28 -2.68
N GLY A 57 -6.67 4.35 -2.88
CA GLY A 57 -5.79 5.12 -2.02
C GLY A 57 -6.10 6.61 -2.07
N LEU A 58 -6.31 7.16 -3.27
CA LEU A 58 -6.71 8.56 -3.46
C LEU A 58 -8.10 8.83 -2.90
N ALA A 59 -9.05 7.91 -3.10
CA ALA A 59 -10.39 8.01 -2.53
C ALA A 59 -10.37 7.97 -0.98
N ALA A 60 -9.49 7.16 -0.38
CA ALA A 60 -9.33 7.09 1.08
C ALA A 60 -8.77 8.38 1.71
N CYS A 61 -8.14 9.25 0.90
CA CYS A 61 -7.69 10.59 1.31
C CYS A 61 -8.84 11.61 1.30
N ALA A 62 -9.90 11.36 0.54
CA ALA A 62 -11.01 12.29 0.36
C ALA A 62 -12.03 12.17 1.50
N ASN A 63 -12.38 13.31 2.11
CA ASN A 63 -13.25 13.35 3.30
C ASN A 63 -14.30 14.48 3.27
N LYS A 64 -14.45 15.17 2.13
CA LYS A 64 -15.41 16.26 1.94
C LYS A 64 -16.37 15.92 0.81
N THR A 65 -17.62 16.28 1.00
CA THR A 65 -18.62 16.26 -0.07
C THR A 65 -18.94 17.69 -0.50
N GLU A 66 -19.18 17.89 -1.79
CA GLU A 66 -19.56 19.16 -2.36
C GLU A 66 -20.74 18.99 -3.31
N THR A 67 -21.60 20.00 -3.36
CA THR A 67 -22.72 20.07 -4.28
C THR A 67 -22.38 21.06 -5.40
N VAL A 68 -22.44 20.58 -6.64
CA VAL A 68 -22.24 21.40 -7.84
C VAL A 68 -23.57 21.52 -8.60
N VAL A 69 -23.71 22.62 -9.34
CA VAL A 69 -24.81 22.77 -10.32
C VAL A 69 -24.36 22.17 -11.64
N THR A 70 -25.11 21.20 -12.14
CA THR A 70 -24.81 20.52 -13.41
C THR A 70 -25.21 21.41 -14.60
N PRO A 71 -24.70 21.11 -15.81
CA PRO A 71 -25.16 21.79 -17.02
C PRO A 71 -26.66 21.62 -17.33
N THR A 72 -27.38 20.71 -16.66
CA THR A 72 -28.85 20.56 -16.79
C THR A 72 -29.62 21.50 -15.87
N GLY A 73 -28.94 22.26 -15.01
CA GLY A 73 -29.54 23.14 -14.02
C GLY A 73 -29.90 22.46 -12.70
N ASP A 74 -29.66 21.15 -12.58
CA ASP A 74 -29.89 20.38 -11.35
C ASP A 74 -28.64 20.35 -10.46
N SER A 75 -28.81 19.92 -9.20
CA SER A 75 -27.71 19.75 -8.26
C SER A 75 -27.19 18.31 -8.25
N PHE A 76 -25.86 18.15 -8.24
CA PHE A 76 -25.18 16.87 -8.01
C PHE A 76 -24.28 16.99 -6.79
N THR A 77 -24.38 16.03 -5.86
CA THR A 77 -23.52 15.98 -4.67
C THR A 77 -22.58 14.78 -4.79
N GLY A 78 -21.28 15.02 -4.67
CA GLY A 78 -20.26 14.00 -4.80
C GLY A 78 -19.14 14.17 -3.77
N LEU A 79 -18.24 13.19 -3.74
CA LEU A 79 -17.01 13.24 -2.96
C LEU A 79 -15.98 14.13 -3.68
N VAL A 80 -15.37 15.06 -2.93
CA VAL A 80 -14.33 15.95 -3.46
C VAL A 80 -12.99 15.23 -3.39
N PRO A 81 -12.22 15.15 -4.51
CA PRO A 81 -10.87 14.62 -4.50
C PRO A 81 -9.99 15.30 -3.44
N ALA A 82 -9.13 14.54 -2.79
CA ALA A 82 -8.23 15.10 -1.79
C ALA A 82 -7.18 16.01 -2.43
N GLU A 83 -6.91 17.13 -1.81
CA GLU A 83 -5.78 18.00 -2.15
C GLU A 83 -4.59 17.73 -1.22
N LYS A 84 -3.41 18.26 -1.56
CA LYS A 84 -2.19 18.19 -0.73
C LYS A 84 -1.83 16.76 -0.32
N VAL A 85 -1.85 15.84 -1.28
CA VAL A 85 -1.46 14.44 -1.09
C VAL A 85 0.03 14.27 -1.44
N CYS A 86 0.75 13.48 -0.65
CA CYS A 86 2.06 12.95 -1.04
C CYS A 86 2.04 11.43 -1.13
N ALA A 87 2.62 10.88 -2.19
CA ALA A 87 2.91 9.47 -2.30
C ALA A 87 4.39 9.20 -1.99
N VAL A 88 4.66 8.27 -1.07
CA VAL A 88 6.00 7.89 -0.64
C VAL A 88 6.20 6.41 -0.91
N SER A 89 7.16 6.06 -1.77
CA SER A 89 7.46 4.66 -2.05
C SER A 89 8.56 4.10 -1.17
N ILE A 90 8.39 2.83 -0.76
CA ILE A 90 9.49 2.00 -0.27
C ILE A 90 10.15 1.35 -1.48
N ILE A 91 11.35 1.81 -1.82
CA ILE A 91 12.14 1.29 -2.94
C ILE A 91 12.55 -0.16 -2.60
N ARG A 92 12.48 -1.10 -3.54
CA ARG A 92 12.21 -0.93 -4.99
C ARG A 92 10.75 -1.20 -5.37
N ALA A 93 10.11 -2.19 -4.76
CA ALA A 93 8.80 -2.69 -5.15
C ALA A 93 7.69 -1.62 -5.09
N GLY A 94 7.77 -0.68 -4.13
CA GLY A 94 6.83 0.43 -3.97
C GLY A 94 6.73 1.36 -5.17
N ASP A 95 7.78 1.47 -5.99
CA ASP A 95 7.77 2.36 -7.16
C ASP A 95 6.73 1.93 -8.21
N SER A 96 6.37 0.64 -8.27
CA SER A 96 5.31 0.16 -9.16
C SER A 96 3.94 0.76 -8.83
N LEU A 97 3.59 0.85 -7.53
CA LEU A 97 2.34 1.44 -7.09
C LEU A 97 2.39 2.98 -7.12
N LEU A 98 3.54 3.57 -6.79
CA LEU A 98 3.76 5.01 -6.91
C LEU A 98 3.47 5.52 -8.32
N GLN A 99 3.95 4.80 -9.34
CA GLN A 99 3.71 5.17 -10.73
C GLN A 99 2.21 5.18 -11.07
N SER A 100 1.45 4.19 -10.58
CA SER A 100 0.00 4.15 -10.78
C SER A 100 -0.71 5.33 -10.10
N ILE A 101 -0.25 5.77 -8.92
CA ILE A 101 -0.80 6.95 -8.24
C ILE A 101 -0.54 8.22 -9.05
N ILE A 102 0.70 8.44 -9.52
CA ILE A 102 1.06 9.62 -10.33
C ILE A 102 0.24 9.67 -11.62
N GLU A 103 -0.05 8.52 -12.21
CA GLU A 103 -0.89 8.46 -13.41
C GLU A 103 -2.38 8.74 -13.13
N CYS A 104 -2.87 8.50 -11.91
CA CYS A 104 -4.23 8.87 -11.48
C CYS A 104 -4.32 10.35 -11.11
N ASP A 105 -3.33 10.86 -10.38
CA ASP A 105 -3.22 12.25 -9.96
C ASP A 105 -1.77 12.74 -10.14
N PRO A 106 -1.48 13.51 -11.21
CA PRO A 106 -0.13 14.02 -11.48
C PRO A 106 0.28 15.16 -10.54
N THR A 107 -0.62 15.65 -9.67
CA THR A 107 -0.33 16.77 -8.74
C THR A 107 0.27 16.32 -7.42
N VAL A 108 0.27 15.00 -7.14
CA VAL A 108 0.80 14.45 -5.90
C VAL A 108 2.29 14.77 -5.73
N SER A 109 2.68 15.15 -4.51
CA SER A 109 4.09 15.25 -4.16
C SER A 109 4.70 13.86 -4.00
N VAL A 110 5.97 13.69 -4.37
CA VAL A 110 6.63 12.37 -4.34
C VAL A 110 7.75 12.34 -3.30
N GLY A 111 7.75 11.31 -2.47
CA GLY A 111 8.86 10.93 -1.61
C GLY A 111 9.36 9.52 -1.92
N LYS A 112 10.60 9.23 -1.55
CA LYS A 112 11.22 7.92 -1.74
C LYS A 112 12.04 7.54 -0.52
N ILE A 113 11.88 6.29 -0.09
CA ILE A 113 12.64 5.71 1.03
C ILE A 113 13.21 4.37 0.56
N LEU A 114 14.52 4.17 0.70
CA LEU A 114 15.19 2.90 0.42
C LEU A 114 15.49 2.18 1.74
N ILE A 115 14.81 1.06 1.94
CA ILE A 115 15.01 0.17 3.08
C ILE A 115 15.33 -1.21 2.52
N GLN A 116 16.43 -1.79 2.96
CA GLN A 116 16.81 -3.16 2.61
C GLN A 116 16.93 -3.98 3.89
N ARG A 117 16.59 -5.26 3.83
CA ARG A 117 16.81 -6.17 4.95
C ARG A 117 18.26 -6.61 4.94
N ASP A 118 18.87 -6.70 6.12
CA ASP A 118 20.17 -7.36 6.24
C ASP A 118 20.00 -8.86 6.06
N GLU A 119 20.26 -9.34 4.85
CA GLU A 119 20.18 -10.75 4.46
C GLU A 119 21.15 -11.64 5.24
N LYS A 120 22.19 -11.07 5.86
CA LYS A 120 23.15 -11.81 6.68
C LYS A 120 22.66 -12.02 8.11
N SER A 121 21.68 -11.23 8.57
CA SER A 121 21.11 -11.38 9.90
C SER A 121 19.96 -12.40 9.90
N GLU A 122 19.92 -13.28 10.89
CA GLU A 122 18.82 -14.26 11.03
C GLU A 122 17.46 -13.56 11.16
N ASP A 123 17.43 -12.40 11.82
CA ASP A 123 16.24 -11.59 12.03
C ASP A 123 15.80 -10.79 10.80
N LYS A 124 16.63 -10.76 9.74
CA LYS A 124 16.43 -9.96 8.51
C LYS A 124 16.01 -8.53 8.81
N HIS A 125 16.68 -7.90 9.77
CA HIS A 125 16.29 -6.58 10.28
C HIS A 125 16.40 -5.51 9.18
N PRO A 126 15.49 -4.52 9.15
CA PRO A 126 15.52 -3.46 8.15
C PRO A 126 16.67 -2.47 8.42
N ILE A 127 17.32 -2.02 7.35
CA ILE A 127 18.35 -0.98 7.35
C ILE A 127 17.89 0.16 6.43
N MET A 128 17.95 1.39 6.94
CA MET A 128 17.69 2.61 6.17
C MET A 128 18.94 3.00 5.37
N TYR A 129 18.82 3.05 4.05
CA TYR A 129 19.93 3.48 3.17
C TYR A 129 19.75 4.88 2.60
N TYR A 130 18.50 5.28 2.33
CA TYR A 130 18.21 6.56 1.70
C TYR A 130 16.79 7.03 2.04
N SER A 131 16.62 8.33 2.24
CA SER A 131 15.31 8.96 2.35
C SER A 131 15.35 10.35 1.70
N LYS A 132 14.37 10.61 0.84
CA LYS A 132 14.13 11.93 0.26
C LYS A 132 12.64 12.20 0.26
N LEU A 133 12.22 13.09 1.14
CA LEU A 133 10.83 13.51 1.33
C LEU A 133 10.65 14.96 0.86
N PRO A 134 9.43 15.37 0.48
CA PRO A 134 9.12 16.78 0.27
C PRO A 134 9.45 17.61 1.52
N PRO A 135 10.07 18.78 1.38
CA PRO A 135 10.47 19.61 2.53
C PRO A 135 9.27 20.08 3.37
N ASN A 136 8.08 20.16 2.75
CA ASN A 136 6.82 20.56 3.36
C ASN A 136 5.91 19.37 3.70
N ILE A 137 6.42 18.14 3.78
CA ILE A 137 5.59 16.93 3.98
C ILE A 137 4.68 17.01 5.23
N LYS A 138 5.14 17.68 6.30
CA LYS A 138 4.35 17.90 7.53
C LYS A 138 3.08 18.73 7.32
N GLU A 139 3.06 19.58 6.29
CA GLU A 139 1.94 20.48 5.96
C GLU A 139 0.91 19.82 5.05
N LEU A 140 1.22 18.63 4.54
CA LEU A 140 0.32 17.86 3.69
C LEU A 140 -0.79 17.22 4.53
N ASP A 141 -1.94 17.03 3.89
CA ASP A 141 -3.13 16.51 4.57
C ASP A 141 -3.14 14.98 4.59
N ASN A 142 -2.53 14.36 3.58
CA ASN A 142 -2.44 12.90 3.46
C ASN A 142 -1.08 12.45 2.91
N VAL A 143 -0.58 11.33 3.43
CA VAL A 143 0.61 10.63 2.93
C VAL A 143 0.25 9.18 2.60
N LEU A 144 0.32 8.84 1.32
CA LEU A 144 0.18 7.49 0.80
C LEU A 144 1.54 6.80 0.84
N LEU A 145 1.78 5.95 1.84
CA LEU A 145 2.98 5.10 1.88
C LEU A 145 2.70 3.84 1.06
N VAL A 146 3.58 3.51 0.11
CA VAL A 146 3.33 2.41 -0.84
C VAL A 146 4.44 1.36 -0.85
N ASP A 147 4.03 0.10 -0.67
CA ASP A 147 4.86 -1.09 -0.81
C ASP A 147 3.93 -2.29 -1.12
N PRO A 148 4.15 -3.10 -2.17
CA PRO A 148 3.24 -4.16 -2.54
C PRO A 148 3.01 -5.23 -1.46
N MET A 149 3.95 -5.43 -0.53
CA MET A 149 3.89 -6.55 0.41
C MET A 149 4.02 -6.12 1.87
N LEU A 150 3.12 -6.65 2.72
CA LEU A 150 3.21 -6.55 4.18
C LEU A 150 3.43 -7.93 4.79
N ALA A 151 4.71 -8.32 4.86
CA ALA A 151 5.15 -9.58 5.47
C ALA A 151 5.39 -9.41 6.98
N THR A 152 6.62 -9.13 7.42
CA THR A 152 6.95 -9.01 8.85
C THR A 152 6.64 -7.64 9.46
N GLY A 153 6.34 -6.64 8.63
CA GLY A 153 6.14 -5.25 9.08
C GLY A 153 7.43 -4.43 9.28
N GLY A 154 8.63 -5.05 9.23
CA GLY A 154 9.88 -4.35 9.54
C GLY A 154 10.16 -3.12 8.66
N SER A 155 10.12 -3.28 7.34
CA SER A 155 10.40 -2.19 6.40
C SER A 155 9.37 -1.07 6.50
N VAL A 156 8.08 -1.40 6.52
CA VAL A 156 7.01 -0.39 6.63
C VAL A 156 7.05 0.34 7.97
N ASN A 157 7.37 -0.34 9.08
CA ASN A 157 7.48 0.29 10.39
C ASN A 157 8.62 1.32 10.43
N MET A 158 9.76 0.99 9.82
CA MET A 158 10.87 1.93 9.68
C MET A 158 10.51 3.12 8.76
N ALA A 159 9.76 2.88 7.68
CA ALA A 159 9.29 3.94 6.80
C ALA A 159 8.29 4.88 7.50
N ILE A 160 7.30 4.33 8.22
CA ILE A 160 6.34 5.10 9.02
C ILE A 160 7.07 5.93 10.08
N LYS A 161 8.04 5.34 10.79
CA LYS A 161 8.85 6.07 11.76
C LYS A 161 9.57 7.26 11.12
N THR A 162 10.12 7.08 9.92
CA THR A 162 10.81 8.13 9.17
C THR A 162 9.86 9.26 8.79
N LEU A 163 8.61 8.95 8.42
CA LEU A 163 7.58 9.95 8.13
C LEU A 163 7.18 10.74 9.40
N ILE A 164 7.00 10.04 10.51
CA ILE A 164 6.69 10.66 11.81
C ILE A 164 7.83 11.57 12.27
N ASP A 165 9.09 11.13 12.11
CA ASP A 165 10.27 11.94 12.43
C ASP A 165 10.39 13.18 11.54
N ALA A 166 9.84 13.13 10.32
CA ALA A 166 9.68 14.29 9.44
C ALA A 166 8.48 15.19 9.79
N GLY A 167 7.73 14.87 10.86
CA GLY A 167 6.62 15.65 11.38
C GLY A 167 5.25 15.27 10.82
N VAL A 168 5.11 14.14 10.12
CA VAL A 168 3.82 13.66 9.62
C VAL A 168 3.01 13.05 10.78
N GLU A 169 1.79 13.53 11.00
CA GLU A 169 0.87 12.90 11.95
C GLU A 169 0.48 11.51 11.49
N GLN A 170 0.52 10.55 12.41
CA GLN A 170 0.26 9.14 12.13
C GLN A 170 -1.08 8.87 11.42
N LYS A 171 -2.15 9.55 11.84
CA LYS A 171 -3.50 9.45 11.24
C LYS A 171 -3.60 9.92 9.78
N LYS A 172 -2.61 10.68 9.30
CA LYS A 172 -2.50 11.15 7.91
C LYS A 172 -1.80 10.15 7.02
N ILE A 173 -1.22 9.08 7.59
CA ILE A 173 -0.51 8.05 6.84
C ILE A 173 -1.50 6.94 6.48
N THR A 174 -1.63 6.68 5.19
CA THR A 174 -2.32 5.52 4.64
C THR A 174 -1.30 4.63 3.94
N PHE A 175 -1.13 3.42 4.45
CA PHE A 175 -0.30 2.40 3.83
C PHE A 175 -1.10 1.59 2.81
N LEU A 176 -0.67 1.60 1.55
CA LEU A 176 -1.30 0.88 0.44
C LEU A 176 -0.43 -0.30 0.01
N ASN A 177 -1.03 -1.48 -0.09
CA ASN A 177 -0.32 -2.68 -0.49
C ASN A 177 -1.19 -3.70 -1.23
N VAL A 178 -0.54 -4.59 -1.99
CA VAL A 178 -1.22 -5.68 -2.72
C VAL A 178 -1.62 -6.79 -1.77
N ILE A 179 -0.74 -7.15 -0.84
CA ILE A 179 -0.92 -8.33 -0.01
C ILE A 179 -0.38 -8.15 1.40
N SER A 180 -1.22 -8.49 2.37
CA SER A 180 -0.92 -8.51 3.81
C SER A 180 -1.03 -9.90 4.41
N CYS A 181 -0.44 -10.07 5.59
CA CYS A 181 -0.67 -11.22 6.47
C CYS A 181 -0.93 -10.75 7.92
N PRO A 182 -1.55 -11.58 8.78
CA PRO A 182 -1.87 -11.24 10.16
C PRO A 182 -0.68 -10.77 11.00
N GLU A 183 0.48 -11.39 10.84
CA GLU A 183 1.71 -11.08 11.57
C GLU A 183 2.23 -9.68 11.21
N GLY A 184 2.22 -9.33 9.92
CA GLY A 184 2.61 -8.02 9.45
C GLY A 184 1.67 -6.91 9.90
N LEU A 185 0.36 -7.17 9.86
CA LEU A 185 -0.66 -6.25 10.37
C LEU A 185 -0.54 -6.06 11.88
N ALA A 186 -0.33 -7.13 12.64
CA ALA A 186 -0.14 -7.05 14.08
C ALA A 186 1.13 -6.24 14.43
N SER A 187 2.23 -6.49 13.72
CA SER A 187 3.48 -5.73 13.86
C SER A 187 3.29 -4.23 13.57
N LEU A 188 2.58 -3.89 12.48
CA LEU A 188 2.29 -2.51 12.11
C LEU A 188 1.39 -1.83 13.12
N PHE A 189 0.22 -2.39 13.42
CA PHE A 189 -0.75 -1.75 14.32
C PHE A 189 -0.28 -1.71 15.77
N SER A 190 0.58 -2.63 16.21
CA SER A 190 1.20 -2.56 17.54
C SER A 190 2.18 -1.39 17.66
N ALA A 191 2.92 -1.08 16.60
CA ALA A 191 3.85 0.05 16.58
C ALA A 191 3.13 1.37 16.27
N PHE A 192 2.13 1.30 15.40
CA PHE A 192 1.47 2.45 14.80
C PHE A 192 -0.07 2.22 14.68
N PRO A 193 -0.83 2.32 15.79
CA PRO A 193 -2.28 2.04 15.80
C PRO A 193 -3.15 2.97 14.94
N ASP A 194 -2.77 4.24 14.76
CA ASP A 194 -3.56 5.24 14.03
C ASP A 194 -3.28 5.28 12.52
N VAL A 195 -2.36 4.47 12.01
CA VAL A 195 -2.09 4.38 10.56
C VAL A 195 -3.25 3.66 9.89
N LYS A 196 -3.67 4.14 8.72
CA LYS A 196 -4.64 3.43 7.89
C LYS A 196 -3.93 2.42 7.00
N VAL A 197 -4.53 1.25 6.79
CA VAL A 197 -4.01 0.23 5.87
C VAL A 197 -5.10 -0.13 4.86
N VAL A 198 -4.81 -0.01 3.57
CA VAL A 198 -5.68 -0.49 2.49
C VAL A 198 -4.93 -1.55 1.71
N THR A 199 -5.48 -2.76 1.69
CA THR A 199 -4.84 -3.91 1.04
C THR A 199 -5.76 -4.59 0.03
N ALA A 200 -5.19 -5.02 -1.10
CA ALA A 200 -5.95 -5.79 -2.10
C ALA A 200 -6.20 -7.24 -1.67
N GLY A 201 -5.46 -7.76 -0.69
CA GLY A 201 -5.65 -9.14 -0.23
C GLY A 201 -5.01 -9.43 1.12
N LEU A 202 -5.67 -10.30 1.89
CA LEU A 202 -5.14 -10.87 3.12
C LEU A 202 -4.85 -12.36 2.90
N ASP A 203 -3.68 -12.79 3.32
CA ASP A 203 -3.22 -14.18 3.27
C ASP A 203 -3.04 -14.76 4.68
N ILE A 204 -2.79 -16.08 4.78
CA ILE A 204 -2.99 -16.81 6.05
C ILE A 204 -1.88 -16.60 7.07
N GLY A 205 -0.68 -16.23 6.62
CA GLY A 205 0.45 -15.99 7.51
C GLY A 205 1.79 -16.06 6.81
N LEU A 206 2.85 -16.25 7.59
CA LEU A 206 4.22 -16.38 7.11
C LEU A 206 4.76 -17.81 7.26
N ASN A 207 5.66 -18.21 6.36
CA ASN A 207 6.49 -19.40 6.54
C ASN A 207 7.76 -19.10 7.37
N ALA A 208 8.57 -20.12 7.64
CA ALA A 208 9.84 -19.99 8.38
C ALA A 208 10.81 -18.97 7.74
N SER A 209 10.83 -18.88 6.42
CA SER A 209 11.67 -17.95 5.65
C SER A 209 11.10 -16.52 5.56
N LYS A 210 9.96 -16.26 6.22
CA LYS A 210 9.21 -14.98 6.25
C LYS A 210 8.54 -14.59 4.93
N TYR A 211 8.23 -15.56 4.07
CA TYR A 211 7.35 -15.36 2.91
C TYR A 211 5.88 -15.52 3.31
N ILE A 212 5.02 -14.68 2.73
CA ILE A 212 3.56 -14.76 2.87
C ILE A 212 3.05 -16.04 2.22
N LEU A 213 2.09 -16.72 2.85
CA LEU A 213 1.44 -17.92 2.34
C LEU A 213 -0.07 -17.71 2.09
N PRO A 214 -0.64 -18.23 0.98
CA PRO A 214 0.05 -18.82 -0.18
C PRO A 214 0.95 -17.84 -0.97
N GLY A 215 0.81 -16.53 -0.74
CA GLY A 215 1.73 -15.51 -1.26
C GLY A 215 1.75 -15.35 -2.76
N LEU A 216 2.79 -14.67 -3.24
CA LEU A 216 3.07 -14.42 -4.66
C LEU A 216 4.58 -14.49 -5.00
N GLY A 217 5.41 -14.99 -4.08
CA GLY A 217 6.88 -14.94 -4.18
C GLY A 217 7.44 -13.55 -3.84
N ASP A 218 8.62 -13.22 -4.35
CA ASP A 218 9.16 -11.86 -4.27
C ASP A 218 8.51 -10.98 -5.34
N TYR A 219 7.74 -9.98 -4.92
CA TYR A 219 7.06 -9.07 -5.85
C TYR A 219 8.07 -8.30 -6.71
N GLY A 220 9.13 -7.77 -6.09
CA GLY A 220 10.10 -6.91 -6.76
C GLY A 220 10.81 -7.65 -7.89
N ASP A 221 11.25 -8.88 -7.63
CA ASP A 221 11.98 -9.66 -8.63
C ASP A 221 11.09 -10.10 -9.78
N ARG A 222 9.84 -10.48 -9.50
CA ARG A 222 8.86 -10.84 -10.53
C ARG A 222 8.42 -9.65 -11.37
N TYR A 223 8.28 -8.47 -10.77
CA TYR A 223 7.82 -7.26 -11.45
C TYR A 223 8.91 -6.63 -12.34
N TYR A 224 10.14 -6.57 -11.84
CA TYR A 224 11.26 -5.94 -12.53
C TYR A 224 12.13 -6.92 -13.32
N ASN A 225 11.74 -8.20 -13.36
CA ASN A 225 12.44 -9.26 -14.07
C ASN A 225 13.92 -9.38 -13.62
N THR A 226 14.10 -9.52 -12.30
CA THR A 226 15.42 -9.74 -11.67
C THR A 226 15.52 -11.11 -10.99
N VAL A 227 14.66 -12.05 -11.39
CA VAL A 227 14.70 -13.49 -11.06
C VAL A 227 15.68 -14.25 -11.94
#